data_AF-A0A3P7UEY3-F1
#
_entry.id   AF-A0A3P7UEY3-F1
#
_cell.length_a   1.000
_cell.length_b   1.000
_cell.length_c   1.000
_cell.angle_alpha   90.00
_cell.angle_beta   90.00
_cell.angle_gamma   90.00
#
_symmetry.space_group_name_H-M   'P 1'
#
loop_
_entity.id
_entity.type
_entity.pdbx_description
1 polymer ?
#
loop_
_entity_poly.entity_id
_entity_poly.type
_entity_poly.pdbx_seq_one_letter_code
_entity_poly.pdbx_strand_id
1 'polypeptide(L)'
;MCGTEKSIIICGPLICLQMADSSLSGISRPPTALNPPHRPVTQQGLSGGRAVSRLGTGSMRQVHDKSYYMGILRSKINQISSEIARLEEVYQRGQRDRMELDVYEQRAKESAMEVKELQRKLLNYNLVMGDLEAESRKAKETADELEATVQDLFHERQAREYEIDELAAEIEEQKRLNQTMLSGMDPNLRETYEELKKESESLATKVEEAQEELARLDEKKEQLELELMNSPVKKKASQLLIDLKAKEANLIAEKEAMETPEQKKQKLIEEIKNNNEDIGKVPSAQIKNYSRLDVLSTEIREFDSSADNKLGKCE
;
A
#
# COMPACT_ATOMS: atom_id res chain seq x y z
N MET A 1 -19.25 -34.67 -6.28
CA MET A 1 -20.39 -34.25 -5.44
C MET A 1 -19.95 -32.97 -4.73
N CYS A 2 -20.06 -31.81 -5.39
CA CYS A 2 -21.19 -30.88 -5.32
C CYS A 2 -21.60 -30.54 -3.87
N GLY A 3 -21.11 -29.41 -3.38
CA GLY A 3 -21.49 -28.78 -2.12
C GLY A 3 -21.31 -27.28 -2.27
N THR A 4 -22.41 -26.61 -2.57
CA THR A 4 -22.58 -25.24 -3.09
C THR A 4 -22.22 -24.11 -2.13
N GLU A 5 -21.65 -23.06 -2.72
CA GLU A 5 -21.46 -21.70 -2.23
C GLU A 5 -22.74 -21.05 -1.67
N LYS A 6 -22.60 -20.22 -0.63
CA LYS A 6 -23.52 -19.10 -0.32
C LYS A 6 -22.75 -17.91 0.25
N SER A 7 -22.26 -17.04 -0.63
CA SER A 7 -21.84 -15.68 -0.29
C SER A 7 -23.07 -14.78 -0.16
N ILE A 8 -23.28 -14.19 1.01
CA ILE A 8 -24.32 -13.20 1.26
C ILE A 8 -23.71 -11.81 0.99
N ILE A 9 -24.09 -11.22 -0.14
CA ILE A 9 -23.79 -9.83 -0.51
C ILE A 9 -24.83 -8.95 0.19
N ILE A 10 -24.41 -8.16 1.18
CA ILE A 10 -25.24 -7.10 1.76
C ILE A 10 -24.92 -5.81 0.99
N CYS A 11 -25.76 -5.51 0.01
CA CYS A 11 -25.73 -4.28 -0.77
C CYS A 11 -26.54 -3.20 -0.02
N GLY A 12 -25.87 -2.24 0.61
CA GLY A 12 -26.50 -1.04 1.18
C GLY A 12 -26.50 0.11 0.16
N PRO A 13 -27.60 0.86 -0.03
CA PRO A 13 -27.64 1.93 -1.01
C PRO A 13 -26.93 3.19 -0.51
N LEU A 14 -26.04 3.70 -1.37
CA LEU A 14 -25.44 5.02 -1.34
C LEU A 14 -26.54 6.09 -1.49
N ILE A 15 -26.67 6.99 -0.52
CA ILE A 15 -27.58 8.15 -0.62
C ILE A 15 -26.76 9.37 -1.04
N CYS A 16 -26.85 9.73 -2.32
CA CYS A 16 -26.52 11.06 -2.84
C CYS A 16 -27.58 12.06 -2.35
N LEU A 17 -27.14 13.13 -1.67
CA LEU A 17 -28.01 14.26 -1.35
C LEU A 17 -27.74 15.39 -2.35
N GLN A 18 -28.60 15.48 -3.36
CA GLN A 18 -28.61 16.59 -4.32
C GLN A 18 -29.75 17.53 -3.95
N MET A 19 -29.40 18.81 -3.79
CA MET A 19 -30.33 19.91 -3.56
C MET A 19 -31.16 20.15 -4.83
N ALA A 20 -32.48 20.10 -4.72
CA ALA A 20 -33.39 20.71 -5.67
C ALA A 20 -34.72 21.07 -5.00
N ASP A 21 -35.10 22.34 -5.18
CA ASP A 21 -36.38 22.94 -4.85
C ASP A 21 -37.56 22.13 -5.39
N SER A 22 -38.67 22.09 -4.64
CA SER A 22 -40.01 22.14 -5.23
C SER A 22 -41.08 22.50 -4.20
N SER A 23 -41.88 23.47 -4.62
CA SER A 23 -43.11 23.93 -4.04
C SER A 23 -44.30 23.01 -4.36
N LEU A 24 -45.32 23.11 -3.48
CA LEU A 24 -46.74 22.82 -3.65
C LEU A 24 -47.30 21.37 -3.64
N SER A 25 -47.98 21.11 -2.52
CA SER A 25 -49.37 20.61 -2.36
C SER A 25 -49.76 19.20 -2.82
N GLY A 26 -50.15 18.39 -1.82
CA GLY A 26 -50.88 17.13 -2.02
C GLY A 26 -51.21 16.40 -0.72
N ILE A 27 -52.17 16.94 0.05
CA ILE A 27 -53.18 16.26 0.90
C ILE A 27 -52.77 14.96 1.64
N SER A 28 -52.76 15.00 2.98
CA SER A 28 -53.53 14.07 3.83
C SER A 28 -53.53 14.48 5.31
N ARG A 29 -54.70 14.37 5.94
CA ARG A 29 -55.07 14.83 7.30
C ARG A 29 -54.51 13.91 8.40
N PRO A 30 -54.14 14.43 9.59
CA PRO A 30 -54.03 13.63 10.81
C PRO A 30 -55.40 13.48 11.53
N PRO A 31 -55.60 12.42 12.31
CA PRO A 31 -56.91 12.07 12.85
C PRO A 31 -57.32 12.97 14.01
N THR A 32 -58.61 13.31 14.01
CA THR A 32 -59.32 14.07 15.02
C THR A 32 -59.51 13.24 16.29
N ALA A 33 -59.06 13.76 17.43
CA ALA A 33 -59.60 13.47 18.75
C ALA A 33 -59.69 14.80 19.53
N LEU A 34 -60.73 15.57 19.22
CA LEU A 34 -61.11 16.78 19.93
C LEU A 34 -61.84 16.39 21.23
N ASN A 35 -61.14 16.46 22.36
CA ASN A 35 -61.78 16.54 23.67
C ASN A 35 -62.36 17.97 23.85
N PRO A 36 -63.63 18.13 24.27
CA PRO A 36 -64.25 19.44 24.41
C PRO A 36 -63.61 20.29 25.51
N PRO A 37 -63.50 21.62 25.33
CA PRO A 37 -63.05 22.52 26.37
C PRO A 37 -64.09 22.61 27.50
N HIS A 38 -63.68 22.25 28.72
CA HIS A 38 -64.39 22.56 29.96
C HIS A 38 -64.47 24.09 30.13
N ARG A 39 -65.53 24.71 29.59
CA ARG A 39 -66.00 26.02 30.06
C ARG A 39 -66.91 25.78 31.25
N PRO A 40 -66.69 26.40 32.42
CA PRO A 40 -67.71 26.52 33.44
C PRO A 40 -68.84 27.39 32.87
N VAL A 41 -69.87 26.75 32.35
CA VAL A 41 -71.15 27.38 32.03
C VAL A 41 -71.93 27.44 33.35
N THR A 42 -71.96 28.59 34.00
CA THR A 42 -72.94 28.83 35.07
C THR A 42 -74.29 29.12 34.43
N GLN A 43 -74.99 28.04 34.09
CA GLN A 43 -76.43 28.03 33.82
C GLN A 43 -77.15 28.14 35.18
N GLN A 44 -77.17 29.33 35.76
CA GLN A 44 -78.24 29.69 36.70
C GLN A 44 -79.08 30.77 36.05
N GLY A 45 -80.28 30.36 35.67
CA GLY A 45 -81.29 31.21 35.09
C GLY A 45 -81.69 32.33 36.04
N LEU A 46 -82.10 33.41 35.39
CA LEU A 46 -83.12 34.34 35.84
C LEU A 46 -84.26 33.58 36.54
N SER A 47 -84.22 33.50 37.86
CA SER A 47 -85.38 33.23 38.70
C SER A 47 -85.75 34.52 39.39
N GLY A 48 -86.99 34.96 39.17
CA GLY A 48 -87.54 36.17 39.74
C GLY A 48 -87.57 36.09 41.26
N GLY A 49 -86.78 36.94 41.91
CA GLY A 49 -86.99 37.38 43.28
C GLY A 49 -87.70 38.73 43.30
N ARG A 50 -89.01 38.75 43.03
CA ARG A 50 -89.85 39.82 43.59
C ARG A 50 -90.02 39.51 45.08
N ALA A 51 -89.45 40.34 45.94
CA ALA A 51 -89.99 40.62 47.25
C ALA A 51 -89.87 42.12 47.52
N VAL A 52 -91.04 42.70 47.77
CA VAL A 52 -91.35 44.12 47.91
C VAL A 52 -90.86 44.65 49.26
N SER A 53 -90.27 45.86 49.30
CA SER A 53 -90.63 46.91 50.28
C SER A 53 -90.06 48.28 49.93
N ARG A 54 -90.90 49.07 49.25
CA ARG A 54 -91.25 50.47 49.52
C ARG A 54 -90.23 51.34 50.30
N LEU A 55 -89.49 52.17 49.57
CA LEU A 55 -89.17 53.58 49.90
C LEU A 55 -88.59 54.19 48.60
N GLY A 56 -89.24 55.06 47.83
CA GLY A 56 -90.06 56.18 48.24
C GLY A 56 -89.21 57.40 48.55
N THR A 57 -88.40 57.92 47.60
CA THR A 57 -87.98 59.34 47.61
C THR A 57 -87.32 59.75 46.28
N GLY A 58 -87.74 60.90 45.77
CA GLY A 58 -87.54 61.33 44.40
C GLY A 58 -86.14 61.83 44.04
N SER A 59 -85.94 61.93 42.73
CA SER A 59 -84.93 62.75 42.08
C SER A 59 -85.10 64.23 42.47
N MET A 60 -84.58 64.61 43.64
CA MET A 60 -84.31 65.99 44.01
C MET A 60 -82.95 66.40 43.42
N ARG A 61 -82.84 67.65 42.96
CA ARG A 61 -81.56 68.30 42.67
C ARG A 61 -80.72 68.28 43.96
N GLN A 62 -79.82 67.32 44.09
CA GLN A 62 -78.84 67.30 45.17
C GLN A 62 -77.85 68.43 44.91
N VAL A 63 -77.88 69.48 45.73
CA VAL A 63 -76.83 70.49 45.76
C VAL A 63 -75.65 69.84 46.47
N HIS A 64 -74.62 69.48 45.71
CA HIS A 64 -73.41 68.89 46.27
C HIS A 64 -72.48 70.00 46.80
N ASP A 65 -72.18 69.94 48.09
CA ASP A 65 -71.26 70.88 48.72
C ASP A 65 -69.79 70.57 48.39
N LYS A 66 -68.90 71.54 48.67
CA LYS A 66 -67.43 71.41 48.49
C LYS A 66 -66.87 70.07 48.98
N SER A 67 -67.36 69.56 50.12
CA SER A 67 -66.93 68.29 50.72
C SER A 67 -67.19 67.07 49.83
N TYR A 68 -68.30 67.06 49.07
CA TYR A 68 -68.62 66.00 48.12
C TYR A 68 -67.58 65.94 46.98
N TYR A 69 -67.34 67.08 46.33
CA TYR A 69 -66.35 67.16 45.25
C TYR A 69 -64.93 66.87 45.75
N MET A 70 -64.57 67.28 46.97
CA MET A 70 -63.29 66.91 47.60
C MET A 70 -63.17 65.39 47.84
N GLY A 71 -64.25 64.70 48.21
CA GLY A 71 -64.28 63.25 48.35
C GLY A 71 -64.06 62.53 47.02
N ILE A 72 -64.71 62.98 45.96
CA ILE A 72 -64.50 62.47 44.59
C ILE A 72 -63.07 62.68 44.14
N LEU A 73 -62.53 63.88 44.33
CA LEU A 73 -61.15 64.21 43.94
C LEU A 73 -60.15 63.31 44.69
N ARG A 74 -60.31 63.12 46.00
CA ARG A 74 -59.48 62.18 46.79
C ARG A 74 -59.60 60.75 46.28
N SER A 75 -60.82 60.29 45.98
CA SER A 75 -61.04 58.97 45.40
C SER A 75 -60.36 58.82 44.03
N LYS A 76 -60.40 59.85 43.18
CA LYS A 76 -59.75 59.84 41.87
C LYS A 76 -58.23 59.92 41.97
N ILE A 77 -57.71 60.72 42.90
CA ILE A 77 -56.28 60.74 43.24
C ILE A 77 -55.84 59.35 43.67
N ASN A 78 -56.57 58.69 44.58
CA ASN A 78 -56.23 57.33 45.01
C ASN A 78 -56.29 56.30 43.87
N GLN A 79 -57.28 56.41 42.96
CA GLN A 79 -57.36 55.56 41.76
C GLN A 79 -56.14 55.77 40.86
N ILE A 80 -55.76 57.02 40.60
CA ILE A 80 -54.58 57.35 39.79
C ILE A 80 -53.31 56.83 40.48
N SER A 81 -53.14 57.06 41.79
CA SER A 81 -51.99 56.55 42.54
C SER A 81 -51.92 55.01 42.51
N SER A 82 -53.06 54.32 42.62
CA SER A 82 -53.08 52.85 42.51
C SER A 82 -52.71 52.37 41.10
N GLU A 83 -53.14 53.09 40.06
CA GLU A 83 -52.82 52.75 38.69
C GLU A 83 -51.36 53.06 38.35
N ILE A 84 -50.79 54.14 38.89
CA ILE A 84 -49.35 54.44 38.79
C ILE A 84 -48.54 53.29 39.41
N ALA A 85 -48.87 52.85 40.62
CA ALA A 85 -48.20 51.72 41.26
C ALA A 85 -48.33 50.42 40.45
N ARG A 86 -49.51 50.16 39.86
CA ARG A 86 -49.73 49.01 38.96
C ARG A 86 -48.88 49.09 37.70
N LEU A 87 -48.80 50.25 37.06
CA LEU A 87 -47.99 50.47 35.86
C LEU A 87 -46.49 50.37 36.16
N GLU A 88 -46.04 50.86 37.32
CA GLU A 88 -44.67 50.69 37.80
C GLU A 88 -44.33 49.20 38.01
N GLU A 89 -45.24 48.42 38.61
CA GLU A 89 -45.04 46.97 38.77
C GLU A 89 -44.91 46.25 37.42
N VAL A 90 -45.80 46.57 36.46
CA VAL A 90 -45.76 46.02 35.10
C VAL A 90 -44.47 46.42 34.39
N TYR A 91 -44.03 47.68 34.53
CA TYR A 91 -42.78 48.16 33.96
C TYR A 91 -41.57 47.41 34.52
N GLN A 92 -41.49 47.26 35.85
CA GLN A 92 -40.39 46.53 36.49
C GLN A 92 -40.40 45.04 36.13
N ARG A 93 -41.59 44.44 36.00
CA ARG A 93 -41.74 43.07 35.49
C ARG A 93 -41.20 42.95 34.06
N GLY A 94 -41.61 43.84 33.16
CA GLY A 94 -41.10 43.86 31.79
C GLY A 94 -39.59 44.08 31.69
N GLN A 95 -38.99 44.87 32.58
CA GLN A 95 -37.54 45.02 32.64
C GLN A 95 -36.84 43.72 33.07
N ARG A 96 -37.38 43.01 34.07
CA ARG A 96 -36.85 41.70 34.49
C ARG A 96 -36.99 40.66 33.39
N ASP A 97 -38.16 40.57 32.75
CA ASP A 97 -38.42 39.63 31.67
C ASP A 97 -37.48 39.89 30.48
N ARG A 98 -37.21 41.17 30.16
CA ARG A 98 -36.23 41.54 29.13
C ARG A 98 -34.81 41.10 29.48
N MET A 99 -34.39 41.28 30.74
CA MET A 99 -33.08 40.80 31.21
C MET A 99 -33.00 39.26 31.17
N GLU A 100 -34.08 38.57 31.51
CA GLU A 100 -34.14 37.11 31.46
C GLU A 100 -34.06 36.59 30.01
N LEU A 101 -34.77 37.24 29.08
CA LEU A 101 -34.71 36.92 27.65
C LEU A 101 -33.29 37.04 27.09
N ASP A 102 -32.54 38.08 27.47
CA ASP A 102 -31.15 38.27 27.05
C ASP A 102 -30.26 37.10 27.48
N VAL A 103 -30.44 36.59 28.71
CA VAL A 103 -29.74 35.41 29.22
C VAL A 103 -30.08 34.16 28.39
N TYR A 104 -31.36 33.96 28.05
CA TYR A 104 -31.75 32.83 27.19
C TYR A 104 -31.20 32.95 25.77
N GLU A 105 -31.19 34.15 25.18
CA GLU A 105 -30.59 34.38 23.88
C GLU A 105 -29.09 34.07 23.87
N GLN A 106 -28.36 34.51 24.91
CA GLN A 106 -26.94 34.24 25.05
C GLN A 106 -26.68 32.74 25.18
N ARG A 107 -27.45 32.03 26.01
CA ARG A 107 -27.35 30.57 26.16
C ARG A 107 -27.69 29.82 24.88
N ALA A 108 -28.69 30.29 24.12
CA ALA A 108 -29.06 29.70 22.85
C ALA A 108 -27.95 29.89 21.80
N LYS A 109 -27.30 31.06 21.77
CA LYS A 109 -26.14 31.33 20.90
C LYS A 109 -24.96 30.43 21.25
N GLU A 110 -24.64 30.28 22.53
CA GLU A 110 -23.57 29.40 23.01
C GLU A 110 -23.83 27.95 22.61
N SER A 111 -25.04 27.44 22.87
CA SER A 111 -25.42 26.08 22.48
C SER A 111 -25.35 25.86 20.96
N ALA A 112 -25.77 26.84 20.15
CA ALA A 112 -25.66 26.76 18.70
C ALA A 112 -24.20 26.71 18.23
N MET A 113 -23.29 27.44 18.88
CA MET A 113 -21.85 27.36 18.59
C MET A 113 -21.27 25.99 18.96
N GLU A 114 -21.64 25.42 20.10
CA GLU A 114 -21.21 24.09 20.53
C GLU A 114 -21.67 23.00 19.54
N VAL A 115 -22.93 23.04 19.11
CA VAL A 115 -23.45 22.10 18.10
C VAL A 115 -22.65 22.20 16.80
N LYS A 116 -22.34 23.41 16.34
CA LYS A 116 -21.54 23.62 15.13
C LYS A 116 -20.12 23.07 15.27
N GLU A 117 -19.50 23.24 16.44
CA GLU A 117 -18.16 22.71 16.71
C GLU A 117 -18.17 21.17 16.77
N LEU A 118 -19.17 20.57 17.40
CA LEU A 118 -19.33 19.11 17.42
C LEU A 118 -19.56 18.54 16.01
N GLN A 119 -20.38 19.20 15.19
CA GLN A 119 -20.57 18.81 13.79
C GLN A 119 -19.27 18.87 12.98
N ARG A 120 -18.47 19.93 13.18
CA ARG A 120 -17.14 20.04 12.55
C ARG A 120 -16.23 18.89 12.97
N LYS A 121 -16.16 18.59 14.27
CA LYS A 121 -15.35 17.47 14.78
C LYS A 121 -15.80 16.14 14.20
N LEU A 122 -17.11 15.88 14.16
CA LEU A 122 -17.68 14.67 13.56
C LEU A 122 -17.29 14.54 12.08
N LEU A 123 -17.37 15.62 11.31
CA LEU A 123 -16.94 15.63 9.91
C LEU A 123 -15.46 15.29 9.77
N ASN A 124 -14.60 15.89 10.58
CA ASN A 124 -13.16 15.62 10.56
C ASN A 124 -12.87 14.15 10.93
N TYR A 125 -13.56 13.61 11.94
CA TYR A 125 -13.40 12.20 12.30
C TYR A 125 -13.87 11.28 11.18
N ASN A 126 -15.01 11.56 10.54
CA ASN A 126 -15.48 10.76 9.42
C ASN A 126 -14.52 10.79 8.23
N LEU A 127 -13.89 11.95 7.96
CA LEU A 127 -12.86 12.05 6.91
C LEU A 127 -11.65 11.16 7.24
N VAL A 128 -11.09 11.32 8.44
CA VAL A 128 -9.91 10.53 8.86
C VAL A 128 -10.23 9.04 8.91
N MET A 129 -11.42 8.66 9.37
CA MET A 129 -11.86 7.26 9.35
C MET A 129 -11.94 6.71 7.93
N GLY A 130 -12.49 7.48 6.98
CA GLY A 130 -12.53 7.08 5.56
C GLY A 130 -11.14 6.89 4.95
N ASP A 131 -10.21 7.79 5.26
CA ASP A 131 -8.81 7.68 4.81
C ASP A 131 -8.12 6.46 5.42
N LEU A 132 -8.31 6.20 6.72
CA LEU A 132 -7.77 5.03 7.42
C LEU A 132 -8.36 3.72 6.90
N GLU A 133 -9.66 3.68 6.58
CA GLU A 133 -10.30 2.52 5.97
C GLU A 133 -9.75 2.23 4.57
N ALA A 134 -9.53 3.27 3.76
CA ALA A 134 -8.94 3.14 2.44
C ALA A 134 -7.48 2.65 2.52
N GLU A 135 -6.69 3.20 3.44
CA GLU A 135 -5.30 2.77 3.65
C GLU A 135 -5.22 1.35 4.19
N SER A 136 -6.07 0.99 5.16
CA SER A 136 -6.15 -0.37 5.69
C SER A 136 -6.55 -1.38 4.63
N ARG A 137 -7.43 -1.01 3.69
CA ARG A 137 -7.80 -1.88 2.57
C ARG A 137 -6.61 -2.11 1.64
N LYS A 138 -5.89 -1.06 1.24
CA LYS A 138 -4.70 -1.16 0.39
C LYS A 138 -3.61 -2.01 1.06
N ALA A 139 -3.34 -1.75 2.34
CA ALA A 139 -2.35 -2.52 3.09
C ALA A 139 -2.71 -4.00 3.12
N LYS A 140 -4.00 -4.32 3.29
CA LYS A 140 -4.47 -5.71 3.24
C LYS A 140 -4.31 -6.33 1.85
N GLU A 141 -4.70 -5.63 0.78
CA GLU A 141 -4.50 -6.10 -0.59
C GLU A 141 -3.03 -6.42 -0.87
N THR A 142 -2.11 -5.53 -0.47
CA THR A 142 -0.66 -5.77 -0.64
C THR A 142 -0.16 -6.94 0.21
N ALA A 143 -0.72 -7.16 1.40
CA ALA A 143 -0.35 -8.27 2.26
C ALA A 143 -0.83 -9.61 1.68
N ASP A 144 -2.06 -9.66 1.15
CA ASP A 144 -2.63 -10.84 0.51
C ASP A 144 -1.84 -11.19 -0.78
N GLU A 145 -1.44 -10.19 -1.57
CA GLU A 145 -0.56 -10.37 -2.74
C GLU A 145 0.82 -10.92 -2.33
N LEU A 146 1.46 -10.35 -1.32
CA LEU A 146 2.74 -10.83 -0.81
C LEU A 146 2.62 -12.26 -0.26
N GLU A 147 1.56 -12.58 0.46
CA GLU A 147 1.32 -13.92 0.98
C GLU A 147 1.22 -14.94 -0.17
N ALA A 148 0.50 -14.61 -1.24
CA ALA A 148 0.42 -15.46 -2.43
C ALA A 148 1.81 -15.69 -3.05
N THR A 149 2.61 -14.62 -3.22
CA THR A 149 3.97 -14.77 -3.77
C THR A 149 4.89 -15.62 -2.89
N VAL A 150 4.77 -15.50 -1.57
CA VAL A 150 5.56 -16.29 -0.62
C VAL A 150 5.14 -17.76 -0.68
N GLN A 151 3.84 -18.04 -0.81
CA GLN A 151 3.35 -19.39 -1.00
C GLN A 151 3.88 -19.99 -2.30
N ASP A 152 3.84 -19.27 -3.41
CA ASP A 152 4.38 -19.74 -4.69
C ASP A 152 5.86 -20.08 -4.60
N LEU A 153 6.67 -19.17 -4.02
CA LEU A 153 8.11 -19.39 -3.79
C LEU A 153 8.37 -20.59 -2.87
N PHE A 154 7.50 -20.83 -1.88
CA PHE A 154 7.62 -21.99 -1.00
C PHE A 154 7.39 -23.30 -1.75
N HIS A 155 6.37 -23.36 -2.61
CA HIS A 155 6.11 -24.55 -3.43
C HIS A 155 7.22 -24.79 -4.45
N GLU A 156 7.73 -23.73 -5.09
CA GLU A 156 8.86 -23.83 -6.02
C GLU A 156 10.12 -24.32 -5.31
N ARG A 157 10.41 -23.80 -4.10
CA ARG A 157 11.52 -24.27 -3.28
C ARG A 157 11.35 -25.75 -2.92
N GLN A 158 10.16 -26.15 -2.48
CA GLN A 158 9.88 -27.53 -2.11
C GLN A 158 10.06 -28.48 -3.31
N ALA A 159 9.60 -28.10 -4.49
CA ALA A 159 9.81 -28.87 -5.72
C ALA A 159 11.31 -29.03 -6.03
N ARG A 160 12.08 -27.93 -5.96
CA ARG A 160 13.54 -27.99 -6.14
C ARG A 160 14.24 -28.84 -5.08
N GLU A 161 13.80 -28.80 -3.83
CA GLU A 161 14.37 -29.67 -2.77
C GLU A 161 14.12 -31.15 -3.08
N TYR A 162 12.94 -31.52 -3.57
CA TYR A 162 12.68 -32.88 -4.03
C TYR A 162 13.57 -33.30 -5.20
N GLU A 163 13.75 -32.42 -6.19
CA GLU A 163 14.65 -32.68 -7.33
C GLU A 163 16.11 -32.86 -6.88
N ILE A 164 16.57 -32.04 -5.91
CA ILE A 164 17.91 -32.16 -5.34
C ILE A 164 18.08 -33.51 -4.63
N ASP A 165 17.09 -33.92 -3.83
CA ASP A 165 17.14 -35.19 -3.11
C ASP A 165 17.16 -36.40 -4.08
N GLU A 166 16.39 -36.34 -5.17
CA GLU A 166 16.38 -37.37 -6.21
C GLU A 166 17.73 -37.44 -6.95
N LEU A 167 18.28 -36.29 -7.36
CA LEU A 167 19.60 -36.21 -7.98
C LEU A 167 20.71 -36.67 -7.04
N ALA A 168 20.64 -36.35 -5.75
CA ALA A 168 21.59 -36.80 -4.76
C ALA A 168 21.57 -38.32 -4.59
N ALA A 169 20.37 -38.93 -4.59
CA ALA A 169 20.21 -40.38 -4.54
C ALA A 169 20.79 -41.06 -5.80
N GLU A 170 20.53 -40.50 -6.99
CA GLU A 170 21.10 -41.01 -8.24
C GLU A 170 22.64 -40.90 -8.25
N ILE A 171 23.20 -39.77 -7.80
CA ILE A 171 24.65 -39.59 -7.68
C ILE A 171 25.25 -40.65 -6.75
N GLU A 172 24.59 -40.96 -5.63
CA GLU A 172 25.08 -41.97 -4.68
C GLU A 172 25.04 -43.38 -5.27
N GLU A 173 23.99 -43.73 -6.00
CA GLU A 173 23.93 -45.02 -6.69
C GLU A 173 25.01 -45.12 -7.78
N GLN A 174 25.21 -44.06 -8.57
CA GLN A 174 26.29 -44.02 -9.56
C GLN A 174 27.68 -44.12 -8.93
N LYS A 175 27.90 -43.51 -7.76
CA LYS A 175 29.16 -43.68 -7.00
C LYS A 175 29.35 -45.12 -6.56
N ARG A 176 28.30 -45.79 -6.07
CA ARG A 176 28.34 -47.21 -5.67
C ARG A 176 28.66 -48.12 -6.85
N LEU A 177 28.05 -47.87 -8.00
CA LEU A 177 28.33 -48.60 -9.25
C LEU A 177 29.77 -48.38 -9.71
N ASN A 178 30.25 -47.13 -9.74
CA ASN A 178 31.63 -46.80 -10.08
C ASN A 178 32.63 -47.46 -9.14
N GLN A 179 32.37 -47.49 -7.82
CA GLN A 179 33.22 -48.16 -6.85
C GLN A 179 33.27 -49.67 -7.10
N THR A 180 32.14 -50.27 -7.44
CA THR A 180 32.07 -51.69 -7.81
C THR A 180 32.90 -51.97 -9.07
N MET A 181 32.78 -51.14 -10.12
CA MET A 181 33.61 -51.27 -11.32
C MET A 181 35.11 -51.11 -11.03
N LEU A 182 35.49 -50.10 -10.25
CA LEU A 182 36.89 -49.88 -9.85
C LEU A 182 37.46 -51.04 -9.03
N SER A 183 36.63 -51.71 -8.21
CA SER A 183 37.04 -52.91 -7.48
C SER A 183 37.28 -54.13 -8.38
N GLY A 184 36.64 -54.17 -9.56
CA GLY A 184 36.82 -55.22 -10.56
C GLY A 184 37.93 -54.98 -11.58
N MET A 185 38.56 -53.80 -11.58
CA MET A 185 39.68 -53.47 -12.48
C MET A 185 41.00 -54.12 -12.06
N ASP A 186 41.93 -54.25 -13.01
CA ASP A 186 43.30 -54.68 -12.73
C ASP A 186 44.00 -53.71 -11.75
N PRO A 187 44.75 -54.20 -10.74
CA PRO A 187 45.36 -53.35 -9.71
C PRO A 187 46.27 -52.25 -10.26
N ASN A 188 47.07 -52.51 -11.30
CA ASN A 188 47.99 -51.51 -11.86
C ASN A 188 47.22 -50.42 -12.64
N LEU A 189 46.17 -50.81 -13.35
CA LEU A 189 45.32 -49.86 -14.08
C LEU A 189 44.50 -48.99 -13.12
N ARG A 190 44.06 -49.56 -11.99
CA ARG A 190 43.37 -48.82 -10.94
C ARG A 190 44.25 -47.75 -10.30
N GLU A 191 45.50 -48.08 -9.99
CA GLU A 191 46.45 -47.14 -9.37
C GLU A 191 46.70 -45.93 -10.28
N THR A 192 46.97 -46.16 -11.57
CA THR A 192 47.14 -45.07 -12.55
C THR A 192 45.88 -44.23 -12.74
N TYR A 193 44.69 -44.83 -12.70
CA TYR A 193 43.42 -44.09 -12.72
C TYR A 193 43.24 -43.22 -11.48
N GLU A 194 43.54 -43.74 -10.29
CA GLU A 194 43.44 -42.98 -9.04
C GLU A 194 44.44 -41.81 -8.99
N GLU A 195 45.65 -41.98 -9.53
CA GLU A 195 46.63 -40.90 -9.67
C GLU A 195 46.16 -39.81 -10.63
N LEU A 196 45.72 -40.18 -11.84
CA LEU A 196 45.24 -39.22 -12.83
C LEU A 196 43.97 -38.50 -12.37
N LYS A 197 43.09 -39.21 -11.65
CA LYS A 197 41.90 -38.62 -11.02
C LYS A 197 42.28 -37.57 -9.99
N LYS A 198 43.24 -37.84 -9.10
CA LYS A 198 43.74 -36.87 -8.12
C LYS A 198 44.34 -35.64 -8.78
N GLU A 199 45.10 -35.82 -9.86
CA GLU A 199 45.66 -34.70 -10.63
C GLU A 199 44.54 -33.85 -11.25
N SER A 200 43.52 -34.49 -11.85
CA SER A 200 42.35 -33.81 -12.39
C SER A 200 41.57 -33.03 -11.32
N GLU A 201 41.32 -33.63 -10.16
CA GLU A 201 40.63 -32.97 -9.03
C GLU A 201 41.44 -31.78 -8.52
N SER A 202 42.77 -31.89 -8.40
CA SER A 202 43.65 -30.78 -8.01
C SER A 202 43.68 -29.65 -9.04
N LEU A 203 43.62 -29.97 -10.34
CA LEU A 203 43.52 -28.95 -11.39
C LEU A 203 42.16 -28.26 -11.35
N ALA A 204 41.07 -29.01 -11.11
CA ALA A 204 39.74 -28.45 -10.99
C ALA A 204 39.64 -27.44 -9.83
N THR A 205 40.17 -27.77 -8.64
CA THR A 205 40.17 -26.84 -7.50
C THR A 205 40.98 -25.58 -7.79
N LYS A 206 42.13 -25.69 -8.48
CA LYS A 206 42.92 -24.51 -8.90
C LYS A 206 42.16 -23.61 -9.88
N VAL A 207 41.35 -24.19 -10.76
CA VAL A 207 40.50 -23.43 -11.69
C VAL A 207 39.40 -22.71 -10.92
N GLU A 208 38.77 -23.36 -9.95
CA GLU A 208 37.73 -22.75 -9.10
C GLU A 208 38.30 -21.59 -8.28
N GLU A 209 39.45 -21.78 -7.61
CA GLU A 209 40.16 -20.71 -6.90
C GLU A 209 40.51 -19.53 -7.83
N ALA A 210 40.97 -19.80 -9.06
CA ALA A 210 41.26 -18.75 -10.04
C ALA A 210 39.99 -18.02 -10.51
N GLN A 211 38.86 -18.70 -10.62
CA GLN A 211 37.57 -18.11 -10.97
C GLN A 211 37.03 -17.22 -9.83
N GLU A 212 37.16 -17.65 -8.58
CA GLU A 212 36.78 -16.84 -7.42
C GLU A 212 37.62 -15.55 -7.32
N GLU A 213 38.94 -15.65 -7.52
CA GLU A 213 39.81 -14.48 -7.52
C GLU A 213 39.52 -13.55 -8.71
N LEU A 214 39.17 -14.07 -9.89
CA LEU A 214 38.71 -13.25 -11.01
C LEU A 214 37.42 -12.49 -10.67
N ALA A 215 36.41 -13.16 -10.13
CA ALA A 215 35.15 -12.53 -9.74
C ALA A 215 35.37 -11.41 -8.71
N ARG A 216 36.24 -11.66 -7.72
CA ARG A 216 36.63 -10.66 -6.72
C ARG A 216 37.33 -9.45 -7.33
N LEU A 217 38.25 -9.67 -8.29
CA LEU A 217 38.93 -8.59 -8.99
C LEU A 217 37.99 -7.78 -9.87
N ASP A 218 37.02 -8.43 -10.51
CA ASP A 218 35.99 -7.77 -11.32
C ASP A 218 35.05 -6.93 -10.46
N GLU A 219 34.58 -7.44 -9.31
CA GLU A 219 33.77 -6.64 -8.38
C GLU A 219 34.54 -5.40 -7.91
N LYS A 220 35.83 -5.56 -7.55
CA LYS A 220 36.69 -4.45 -7.15
C LYS A 220 36.90 -3.45 -8.29
N LYS A 221 37.02 -3.93 -9.53
CA LYS A 221 37.12 -3.09 -10.71
C LYS A 221 35.84 -2.27 -10.92
N GLU A 222 34.67 -2.89 -10.84
CA GLU A 222 33.38 -2.20 -10.96
C GLU A 222 33.21 -1.10 -9.90
N GLN A 223 33.60 -1.38 -8.65
CA GLN A 223 33.59 -0.40 -7.57
C GLN A 223 34.49 0.81 -7.90
N LEU A 224 35.71 0.57 -8.37
CA LEU A 224 36.65 1.64 -8.77
C LEU A 224 36.16 2.41 -10.00
N GLU A 225 35.51 1.74 -10.96
CA GLU A 225 34.90 2.37 -12.12
C GLU A 225 33.74 3.29 -11.70
N LEU A 226 32.90 2.87 -10.76
CA LEU A 226 31.84 3.71 -10.18
C LEU A 226 32.42 4.95 -9.49
N GLU A 227 33.46 4.79 -8.68
CA GLU A 227 34.16 5.92 -8.05
C GLU A 227 34.76 6.91 -9.07
N LEU A 228 35.29 6.39 -10.19
CA LEU A 228 35.78 7.20 -11.31
C LEU A 228 34.64 7.93 -12.03
N MET A 229 33.48 7.30 -12.20
CA MET A 229 32.30 7.94 -12.80
C MET A 229 31.79 9.11 -11.96
N ASN A 230 31.86 8.99 -10.63
CA ASN A 230 31.44 10.05 -9.69
C ASN A 230 32.34 11.30 -9.71
N SER A 231 33.52 11.26 -10.37
CA SER A 231 34.41 12.42 -10.49
C SER A 231 34.93 12.62 -11.93
N PRO A 232 34.46 13.66 -12.66
CA PRO A 232 34.84 13.90 -14.05
C PRO A 232 36.33 14.23 -14.21
N VAL A 233 36.97 14.78 -13.17
CA VAL A 233 38.41 15.07 -13.14
C VAL A 233 39.21 13.77 -13.01
N LYS A 234 38.81 12.85 -12.11
CA LYS A 234 39.48 11.55 -11.96
C LYS A 234 39.33 10.70 -13.21
N LYS A 235 38.18 10.73 -13.88
CA LYS A 235 37.95 10.03 -15.16
C LYS A 235 38.90 10.53 -16.26
N LYS A 236 39.03 11.85 -16.44
CA LYS A 236 39.98 12.44 -17.41
C LYS A 236 41.43 12.13 -17.06
N ALA A 237 41.80 12.16 -15.77
CA ALA A 237 43.14 11.81 -15.32
C ALA A 237 43.47 10.32 -15.56
N SER A 238 42.50 9.43 -15.34
CA SER A 238 42.64 8.00 -15.61
C SER A 238 42.83 7.72 -17.10
N GLN A 239 42.05 8.36 -17.98
CA GLN A 239 42.22 8.24 -19.43
C GLN A 239 43.62 8.69 -19.88
N LEU A 240 44.08 9.86 -19.41
CA LEU A 240 45.43 10.35 -19.74
C LEU A 240 46.52 9.40 -19.22
N LEU A 241 46.31 8.77 -18.06
CA LEU A 241 47.24 7.78 -17.52
C LEU A 241 47.29 6.50 -18.37
N ILE A 242 46.14 6.02 -18.86
CA ILE A 242 46.06 4.89 -19.79
C ILE A 242 46.82 5.21 -21.08
N ASP A 243 46.60 6.40 -21.66
CA ASP A 243 47.26 6.84 -22.88
C ASP A 243 48.79 6.97 -22.69
N LEU A 244 49.24 7.46 -21.53
CA LEU A 244 50.66 7.55 -21.18
C LEU A 244 51.29 6.17 -21.01
N LYS A 245 50.60 5.24 -20.32
CA LYS A 245 51.07 3.85 -20.17
C LYS A 245 51.16 3.12 -21.51
N ALA A 246 50.21 3.33 -22.41
CA ALA A 246 50.27 2.78 -23.76
C ALA A 246 51.46 3.32 -24.56
N LYS A 247 51.73 4.63 -24.46
CA LYS A 247 52.92 5.25 -25.07
C LYS A 247 54.21 4.73 -24.45
N GLU A 248 54.26 4.56 -23.14
CA GLU A 248 55.40 3.98 -22.43
C GLU A 248 55.67 2.55 -22.91
N ALA A 249 54.64 1.70 -22.96
CA ALA A 249 54.74 0.34 -23.48
C ALA A 249 55.24 0.30 -24.93
N ASN A 250 54.76 1.21 -25.79
CA ASN A 250 55.23 1.33 -27.17
C ASN A 250 56.70 1.76 -27.26
N LEU A 251 57.13 2.72 -26.42
CA LEU A 251 58.53 3.17 -26.39
C LEU A 251 59.46 2.10 -25.81
N ILE A 252 59.00 1.32 -24.83
CA ILE A 252 59.72 0.15 -24.30
C ILE A 252 59.84 -0.91 -25.39
N ALA A 253 58.74 -1.24 -26.07
CA ALA A 253 58.74 -2.19 -27.18
C ALA A 253 59.63 -1.71 -28.35
N GLU A 254 59.65 -0.42 -28.66
CA GLU A 254 60.54 0.16 -29.68
C GLU A 254 62.02 0.11 -29.25
N LYS A 255 62.30 0.37 -27.97
CA LYS A 255 63.63 0.27 -27.38
C LYS A 255 64.12 -1.18 -27.33
N GLU A 256 63.26 -2.14 -26.97
CA GLU A 256 63.55 -3.57 -27.00
C GLU A 256 63.64 -4.08 -28.44
N ALA A 257 62.91 -3.47 -29.38
CA ALA A 257 63.02 -3.73 -30.80
C ALA A 257 64.20 -3.03 -31.49
N MET A 258 65.09 -2.34 -30.75
CA MET A 258 66.41 -1.91 -31.26
C MET A 258 67.39 -3.10 -31.36
N GLU A 259 66.94 -4.18 -31.99
CA GLU A 259 67.75 -5.32 -32.40
C GLU A 259 68.31 -5.06 -33.81
N THR A 260 69.50 -5.58 -34.10
CA THR A 260 70.10 -5.43 -35.43
C THR A 260 69.22 -6.09 -36.50
N PRO A 261 69.24 -5.62 -37.76
CA PRO A 261 68.42 -6.20 -38.84
C PRO A 261 68.59 -7.72 -39.02
N GLU A 262 69.75 -8.27 -38.66
CA GLU A 262 70.02 -9.71 -38.66
C GLU A 262 69.32 -10.47 -37.52
N GLN A 263 69.23 -9.89 -36.32
CA GLN A 263 68.54 -10.51 -35.18
C GLN A 263 67.03 -10.57 -35.41
N LYS A 264 66.43 -9.51 -35.97
CA LYS A 264 65.01 -9.52 -36.38
C LYS A 264 64.71 -10.58 -37.42
N LYS A 265 65.61 -10.74 -38.40
CA LYS A 265 65.49 -11.78 -39.42
C LYS A 265 65.58 -13.19 -38.81
N GLN A 266 66.47 -13.41 -37.85
CA GLN A 266 66.60 -14.70 -37.16
C GLN A 266 65.38 -15.04 -36.31
N LYS A 267 64.89 -14.11 -35.47
CA LYS A 267 63.64 -14.30 -34.71
C LYS A 267 62.44 -14.55 -35.61
N LEU A 268 62.32 -13.80 -36.70
CA LEU A 268 61.22 -14.00 -37.66
C LEU A 268 61.31 -15.37 -38.35
N ILE A 269 62.51 -15.84 -38.68
CA ILE A 269 62.70 -17.19 -39.23
C ILE A 269 62.32 -18.25 -38.20
N GLU A 270 62.68 -18.06 -36.94
CA GLU A 270 62.34 -18.98 -35.84
C GLU A 270 60.83 -18.99 -35.57
N GLU A 271 60.18 -17.83 -35.57
CA GLU A 271 58.73 -17.67 -35.44
C GLU A 271 57.98 -18.28 -36.63
N ILE A 272 58.46 -18.07 -37.86
CA ILE A 272 57.90 -18.73 -39.05
C ILE A 272 58.08 -20.25 -38.95
N LYS A 273 59.20 -20.74 -38.43
CA LYS A 273 59.45 -22.18 -38.24
C LYS A 273 58.49 -22.78 -37.21
N ASN A 274 58.32 -22.13 -36.07
CA ASN A 274 57.40 -22.57 -35.02
C ASN A 274 55.94 -22.50 -35.50
N ASN A 275 55.55 -21.41 -36.16
CA ASN A 275 54.22 -21.27 -36.75
C ASN A 275 53.97 -22.32 -37.83
N ASN A 276 54.96 -22.65 -38.67
CA ASN A 276 54.83 -23.73 -39.65
C ASN A 276 54.71 -25.11 -38.99
N GLU A 277 55.40 -25.34 -37.88
CA GLU A 277 55.28 -26.57 -37.10
C GLU A 277 53.88 -26.70 -36.47
N ASP A 278 53.36 -25.61 -35.91
CA ASP A 278 52.02 -25.56 -35.32
C ASP A 278 50.91 -25.65 -36.37
N ILE A 279 51.06 -24.96 -37.52
CA ILE A 279 50.19 -25.13 -38.69
C ILE A 279 50.25 -26.58 -39.19
N GLY A 280 51.39 -27.28 -39.10
CA GLY A 280 51.48 -28.70 -39.42
C GLY A 280 50.69 -29.59 -38.47
N LYS A 281 50.61 -29.22 -37.18
CA LYS A 281 49.83 -29.94 -36.16
C LYS A 281 48.32 -29.72 -36.31
N VAL A 282 47.88 -28.56 -36.79
CA VAL A 282 46.45 -28.20 -36.94
C VAL A 282 45.64 -29.18 -37.80
N PRO A 283 46.05 -29.58 -39.02
CA PRO A 283 45.36 -30.59 -39.82
C PRO A 283 45.23 -31.94 -39.11
N SER A 284 46.27 -32.38 -38.39
CA SER A 284 46.23 -33.64 -37.66
C SER A 284 45.23 -33.59 -36.49
N ALA A 285 45.15 -32.45 -35.80
CA ALA A 285 44.17 -32.21 -34.75
C ALA A 285 42.74 -32.09 -35.32
N GLN A 286 42.57 -31.42 -36.47
CA GLN A 286 41.30 -31.37 -37.18
C GLN A 286 40.83 -32.76 -37.60
N ILE A 287 41.69 -33.59 -38.19
CA ILE A 287 41.33 -34.98 -38.57
C ILE A 287 40.87 -35.78 -37.35
N LYS A 288 41.59 -35.67 -36.23
CA LYS A 288 41.18 -36.32 -34.97
C LYS A 288 39.82 -35.81 -34.49
N ASN A 289 39.58 -34.51 -34.53
CA ASN A 289 38.30 -33.92 -34.13
C ASN A 289 37.15 -34.34 -35.06
N TYR A 290 37.36 -34.37 -36.38
CA TYR A 290 36.36 -34.88 -37.33
C TYR A 290 36.06 -36.36 -37.10
N SER A 291 37.07 -37.19 -36.87
CA SER A 291 36.84 -38.61 -36.55
C SER A 291 36.06 -38.80 -35.24
N ARG A 292 36.30 -37.94 -34.26
CA ARG A 292 35.57 -37.96 -32.98
C ARG A 292 34.14 -37.43 -33.14
N LEU A 293 33.92 -36.43 -34.00
CA LEU A 293 32.59 -35.95 -34.36
C LEU A 293 31.79 -37.04 -35.08
N ASP A 294 32.39 -37.79 -36.00
CA ASP A 294 31.73 -38.90 -36.67
C ASP A 294 31.29 -39.96 -35.65
N VAL A 295 32.17 -40.36 -34.73
CA VAL A 295 31.84 -41.31 -33.65
C VAL A 295 30.71 -40.80 -32.77
N LEU A 296 30.78 -39.54 -32.31
CA LEU A 296 29.72 -38.95 -31.50
C LEU A 296 28.40 -38.84 -32.29
N SER A 297 28.45 -38.54 -33.59
CA SER A 297 27.25 -38.49 -34.44
C SER A 297 26.61 -39.88 -34.60
N THR A 298 27.43 -40.93 -34.70
CA THR A 298 26.93 -42.31 -34.75
C THR A 298 26.33 -42.73 -33.42
N GLU A 299 26.96 -42.37 -32.30
CA GLU A 299 26.42 -42.62 -30.95
C GLU A 299 25.09 -41.90 -30.76
N ILE A 300 24.97 -40.62 -31.13
CA ILE A 300 23.70 -39.88 -31.07
C ILE A 300 22.62 -40.59 -31.90
N ARG A 301 22.94 -41.02 -33.12
CA ARG A 301 21.99 -41.72 -33.99
C ARG A 301 21.57 -43.08 -33.41
N GLU A 302 22.49 -43.79 -32.75
CA GLU A 302 22.18 -45.03 -32.03
C GLU A 302 21.32 -44.78 -30.79
N PHE A 303 21.56 -43.69 -30.06
CA PHE A 303 20.73 -43.23 -28.95
C PHE A 303 19.32 -42.86 -29.40
N ASP A 304 19.18 -42.10 -30.50
CA ASP A 304 17.88 -41.73 -31.07
C ASP A 304 17.11 -42.97 -31.54
N SER A 305 17.77 -43.88 -32.27
CA SER A 305 17.19 -45.16 -32.67
C SER A 305 16.78 -46.02 -31.46
N SER A 306 17.59 -46.02 -30.40
CA SER A 306 17.28 -46.72 -29.15
C SER A 306 16.08 -46.09 -28.42
N ALA A 307 15.98 -44.76 -28.41
CA ALA A 307 14.86 -44.02 -27.85
C ALA A 307 13.56 -44.30 -28.62
N ASP A 308 13.60 -44.25 -29.97
CA ASP A 308 12.47 -44.58 -30.85
C ASP A 308 11.99 -46.03 -30.64
N ASN A 309 12.92 -46.97 -30.51
CA ASN A 309 12.60 -48.38 -30.24
C ASN A 309 12.01 -48.60 -28.84
N LYS A 310 12.31 -47.75 -27.86
CA LYS A 310 11.68 -47.78 -26.53
C LYS A 310 10.28 -47.17 -26.57
N LEU A 311 10.07 -46.10 -27.34
CA LEU A 311 8.75 -45.48 -27.54
C LEU A 311 7.79 -46.44 -28.28
N GLY A 312 8.26 -47.14 -29.30
CA GLY A 312 7.45 -48.11 -30.07
C GLY A 312 7.16 -49.45 -29.37
N LYS A 313 7.74 -49.70 -28.19
CA LYS A 313 7.46 -50.90 -27.36
C LYS A 313 6.51 -50.60 -26.18
N CYS A 314 6.10 -49.35 -26.01
CA CYS A 314 5.16 -48.90 -24.97
C CYS A 314 3.71 -48.77 -25.47
N GLU A 315 3.40 -49.26 -26.68
CA GLU A 315 2.02 -49.45 -27.18
C GLU A 315 1.55 -50.90 -26.98
#